data_AF-A0A3P9Q111-F1
#
_entry.id   AF-A0A3P9Q111-F1
#
_cell.length_a   1.000
_cell.length_b   1.000
_cell.length_c   1.000
_cell.angle_alpha   90.00
_cell.angle_beta   90.00
_cell.angle_gamma   90.00
#
_symmetry.space_group_name_H-M   'P 1'
#
loop_
_entity.id
_entity.type
_entity.pdbx_description
1 polymer ?
#
loop_
_entity_poly.entity_id
_entity_poly.type
_entity_poly.pdbx_seq_one_letter_code
_entity_poly.pdbx_strand_id
1 'polypeptide(L)'
;MELDDVVLYQDDSGDSDVMSERVAGLASSIYREFERLIEKYDEDVVKDLMPLVVGLLENLDSVFAANKEHVVELELLKEDNEQLVTQYEREKALRKHAEERYIVLEDSQDGEKKDLQSRLVTSESHARQLELKTKNYADQISRFEEREAELKREYNALHQRHTEMIHSYMEHLERAKHHSNQPFPFVCRKERPISMVFQLPGPDGMTPEFQRDPVDTPSEPWRFNNVSHPQSNTSIKVRPMIKLSIKLEPNGNILCQ
;
A
#
# COMPACT_ATOMS: atom_id res chain seq x y z
N MET A 1 19.46 18.92 -19.25
CA MET A 1 20.77 18.96 -19.90
C MET A 1 20.50 19.26 -21.36
N GLU A 2 20.99 20.41 -21.78
CA GLU A 2 21.04 20.84 -23.17
C GLU A 2 21.67 19.75 -24.02
N LEU A 3 21.11 19.52 -25.20
CA LEU A 3 21.79 18.84 -26.29
C LEU A 3 21.75 19.81 -27.48
N ASP A 4 22.54 20.87 -27.36
CA ASP A 4 23.20 21.45 -28.52
C ASP A 4 24.47 20.62 -28.71
N ASP A 5 24.45 19.72 -29.67
CA ASP A 5 25.61 19.45 -30.51
C ASP A 5 25.15 18.73 -31.76
N VAL A 6 25.97 18.89 -32.79
CA VAL A 6 26.08 18.05 -33.98
C VAL A 6 25.59 18.66 -35.29
N VAL A 7 26.53 19.45 -35.82
CA VAL A 7 27.09 19.38 -37.18
C VAL A 7 26.12 19.73 -38.32
N LEU A 8 26.21 20.99 -38.72
CA LEU A 8 25.95 21.43 -40.09
C LEU A 8 26.78 20.56 -41.04
N TYR A 9 26.11 19.75 -41.87
CA TYR A 9 26.69 19.18 -43.08
C TYR A 9 27.18 20.34 -43.95
N GLN A 10 28.48 20.59 -43.90
CA GLN A 10 29.13 21.46 -44.85
C GLN A 10 29.19 20.66 -46.15
N ASP A 11 28.21 20.94 -46.99
CA ASP A 11 28.05 20.40 -48.33
C ASP A 11 29.28 20.77 -49.18
N ASP A 12 30.24 19.84 -49.26
CA ASP A 12 31.37 19.92 -50.20
C ASP A 12 30.88 19.45 -51.59
N SER A 13 29.82 20.10 -52.08
CA SER A 13 29.20 19.91 -53.40
C SER A 13 30.06 20.51 -54.52
N GLY A 14 31.38 20.34 -54.44
CA GLY A 14 32.35 20.86 -55.40
C GLY A 14 33.14 19.80 -56.17
N ASP A 15 33.15 18.54 -55.73
CA ASP A 15 34.02 17.49 -56.32
C ASP A 15 33.28 16.50 -57.25
N SER A 16 31.97 16.67 -57.43
CA SER A 16 31.13 15.73 -58.20
C SER A 16 31.39 15.74 -59.72
N ASP A 17 32.12 16.74 -60.24
CA ASP A 17 32.29 16.94 -61.70
C ASP A 17 33.72 16.64 -62.20
N VAL A 18 34.57 16.07 -61.34
CA VAL A 18 35.96 15.74 -61.70
C VAL A 18 36.03 14.27 -62.10
N MET A 19 36.29 14.00 -63.38
CA MET A 19 36.51 12.64 -63.88
C MET A 19 37.52 11.91 -63.01
N SER A 20 37.23 10.64 -62.71
CA SER A 20 38.09 9.80 -61.88
C SER A 20 39.55 9.91 -62.32
N GLU A 21 40.47 10.18 -61.39
CA GLU A 21 41.91 10.35 -61.69
C GLU A 21 42.47 9.14 -62.47
N ARG A 22 41.90 7.96 -62.23
CA ARG A 22 42.22 6.73 -62.98
C ARG A 22 41.69 6.76 -64.42
N VAL A 23 40.47 7.24 -64.64
CA VAL A 23 39.87 7.38 -65.98
C VAL A 23 40.58 8.48 -66.76
N ALA A 24 40.92 9.60 -66.12
CA ALA A 24 41.71 10.69 -66.70
C ALA A 24 43.13 10.23 -67.11
N GLY A 25 43.79 9.39 -66.30
CA GLY A 25 45.09 8.81 -66.62
C GLY A 25 45.04 7.81 -67.78
N LEU A 26 43.98 7.00 -67.87
CA LEU A 26 43.73 6.11 -69.00
C LEU A 26 43.43 6.89 -70.28
N ALA A 27 42.54 7.88 -70.20
CA ALA A 27 42.22 8.79 -71.29
C ALA A 27 43.51 9.44 -71.84
N SER A 28 44.32 10.04 -70.96
CA SER A 28 45.60 10.67 -71.32
C SER A 28 46.56 9.71 -72.03
N SER A 29 46.59 8.44 -71.61
CA SER A 29 47.45 7.43 -72.24
C SER A 29 46.93 7.00 -73.61
N ILE A 30 45.61 6.87 -73.77
CA ILE A 30 44.97 6.47 -75.03
C ILE A 30 45.06 7.61 -76.06
N TYR A 31 44.78 8.85 -75.67
CA TYR A 31 44.90 10.01 -76.56
C TYR A 31 46.33 10.22 -77.06
N ARG A 32 47.34 9.98 -76.21
CA ARG A 32 48.75 10.04 -76.61
C ARG A 32 49.13 8.97 -77.65
N GLU A 33 48.55 7.78 -77.58
CA GLU A 33 48.79 6.75 -78.62
C GLU A 33 48.04 7.09 -79.92
N PHE A 34 46.85 7.69 -79.83
CA PHE A 34 46.15 8.21 -81.01
C PHE A 34 46.93 9.31 -81.73
N GLU A 35 47.54 10.22 -80.99
CA GLU A 35 48.40 11.27 -81.56
C GLU A 35 49.56 10.66 -82.38
N ARG A 36 50.22 9.62 -81.86
CA ARG A 36 51.27 8.88 -82.59
C ARG A 36 50.77 8.11 -83.82
N LEU A 37 49.52 7.64 -83.80
CA LEU A 37 48.87 6.96 -84.92
C LEU A 37 48.57 7.94 -86.05
N ILE A 38 48.03 9.12 -85.70
CA ILE A 38 47.73 10.21 -86.63
C ILE A 38 49.03 10.71 -87.29
N GLU A 39 50.11 10.87 -86.53
CA GLU A 39 51.42 11.28 -87.06
C GLU A 39 51.98 10.34 -88.14
N LYS A 40 51.63 9.04 -88.10
CA LYS A 40 52.18 8.04 -89.03
C LYS A 40 51.23 7.65 -90.16
N TYR A 41 49.91 7.72 -89.94
CA TYR A 41 48.91 7.13 -90.82
C TYR A 41 47.72 8.06 -91.14
N ASP A 42 47.80 9.35 -90.79
CA ASP A 42 46.75 10.36 -90.91
C ASP A 42 45.52 10.13 -90.00
N GLU A 43 44.63 11.13 -89.96
CA GLU A 43 43.47 11.20 -89.06
C GLU A 43 42.37 10.18 -89.38
N ASP A 44 42.23 9.79 -90.65
CA ASP A 44 41.15 8.90 -91.11
C ASP A 44 41.16 7.52 -90.43
N VAL A 45 42.31 7.06 -89.92
CA VAL A 45 42.45 5.77 -89.24
C VAL A 45 41.78 5.76 -87.85
N VAL A 46 41.67 6.92 -87.20
CA VAL A 46 41.16 7.03 -85.82
C VAL A 46 39.73 7.57 -85.77
N LYS A 47 39.25 8.17 -86.87
CA LYS A 47 37.96 8.88 -86.97
C LYS A 47 36.75 8.10 -86.44
N ASP A 48 36.61 6.82 -86.81
CA ASP A 48 35.49 5.99 -86.36
C ASP A 48 35.73 5.35 -84.97
N LEU A 49 37.00 5.23 -84.57
CA LEU A 49 37.39 4.64 -83.28
C LEU A 49 37.28 5.64 -82.12
N MET A 50 37.54 6.92 -82.38
CA MET A 50 37.54 7.96 -81.35
C MET A 50 36.20 8.10 -80.63
N PRO A 51 35.03 8.15 -81.30
CA PRO A 51 33.73 8.19 -80.61
C PRO A 51 33.47 6.98 -79.72
N LEU A 52 33.95 5.79 -80.10
CA LEU A 52 33.82 4.58 -79.29
C LEU A 52 34.67 4.66 -78.02
N VAL A 53 35.90 5.17 -78.12
CA VAL A 53 36.77 5.35 -76.95
C VAL A 53 36.23 6.44 -76.03
N VAL A 54 35.76 7.56 -76.59
CA VAL A 54 35.10 8.62 -75.80
C VAL A 54 33.91 8.05 -75.04
N GLY A 55 33.00 7.34 -75.73
CA GLY A 55 31.84 6.72 -75.08
C GLY A 55 32.22 5.66 -74.04
N LEU A 56 33.30 4.91 -74.24
CA LEU A 56 33.81 3.98 -73.22
C LEU A 56 34.35 4.72 -71.98
N LEU A 57 35.09 5.81 -72.17
CA LEU A 57 35.62 6.62 -71.07
C LEU A 57 34.50 7.31 -70.28
N GLU A 58 33.50 7.88 -70.96
CA GLU A 58 32.31 8.47 -70.34
C GLU A 58 31.51 7.43 -69.54
N ASN A 59 31.29 6.24 -70.10
CA ASN A 59 30.60 5.16 -69.40
C ASN A 59 31.38 4.70 -68.16
N LEU A 60 32.71 4.57 -68.27
CA LEU A 60 33.55 4.23 -67.12
C LEU A 60 33.46 5.30 -66.05
N ASP A 61 33.54 6.57 -66.41
CA ASP A 61 33.46 7.67 -65.46
C ASP A 61 32.09 7.74 -64.77
N SER A 62 31.00 7.54 -65.52
CA SER A 62 29.65 7.42 -64.97
C SER A 62 29.52 6.27 -63.96
N VAL A 63 30.09 5.10 -64.25
CA VAL A 63 30.10 3.96 -63.32
C VAL A 63 30.94 4.26 -62.08
N PHE A 64 32.07 4.97 -62.21
CA PHE A 64 32.88 5.39 -61.07
C PHE A 64 32.14 6.40 -60.18
N ALA A 65 31.43 7.37 -60.76
CA ALA A 65 30.62 8.33 -60.04
C ALA A 65 29.50 7.65 -59.24
N ALA A 66 28.72 6.77 -59.89
CA ALA A 66 27.67 5.99 -59.24
C ALA A 66 28.24 5.10 -58.11
N ASN A 67 29.40 4.49 -58.33
CA ASN A 67 30.04 3.67 -57.29
C ASN A 67 30.53 4.51 -56.10
N LYS A 68 31.01 5.75 -56.30
CA LYS A 68 31.34 6.67 -55.19
C LYS A 68 30.09 7.02 -54.40
N GLU A 69 28.99 7.34 -55.07
CA GLU A 69 27.70 7.66 -54.43
C GLU A 69 27.22 6.49 -53.55
N HIS A 70 27.24 5.26 -54.07
CA HIS A 70 26.89 4.07 -53.29
C HIS A 70 27.80 3.83 -52.08
N VAL A 71 29.10 4.16 -52.18
CA VAL A 71 30.02 4.07 -51.03
C VAL A 71 29.61 5.06 -49.95
N VAL A 72 29.27 6.30 -50.31
CA VAL A 72 28.79 7.32 -49.36
C VAL A 72 27.47 6.88 -48.72
N GLU A 73 26.51 6.38 -49.50
CA GLU A 73 25.24 5.85 -48.99
C GLU A 73 25.46 4.70 -48.00
N LEU A 74 26.39 3.79 -48.29
CA LEU A 74 26.74 2.69 -47.39
C LEU A 74 27.37 3.19 -46.09
N GLU A 75 28.17 4.26 -46.11
CA GLU A 75 28.74 4.86 -44.90
C GLU A 75 27.66 5.52 -44.04
N LEU A 76 26.75 6.27 -44.64
CA LEU A 76 25.60 6.87 -43.94
C LEU A 76 24.72 5.79 -43.29
N LEU A 77 24.39 4.74 -44.02
CA LEU A 77 23.59 3.63 -43.48
C LEU A 77 24.29 2.88 -42.35
N LYS A 78 25.63 2.79 -42.38
CA LYS A 78 26.41 2.22 -41.27
C LYS A 78 26.34 3.10 -40.04
N GLU A 79 26.49 4.41 -40.20
CA GLU A 79 26.40 5.37 -39.09
C GLU A 79 25.01 5.34 -38.45
N ASP A 80 23.94 5.35 -39.25
CA ASP A 80 22.56 5.19 -38.77
C ASP A 80 22.37 3.87 -38.01
N ASN A 81 22.97 2.78 -38.49
CA ASN A 81 22.91 1.49 -37.82
C ASN A 81 23.62 1.52 -36.46
N GLU A 82 24.80 2.13 -36.38
CA GLU A 82 25.54 2.30 -35.12
C GLU A 82 24.77 3.13 -34.09
N GLN A 83 24.10 4.20 -34.55
CA GLN A 83 23.21 4.99 -33.70
C GLN A 83 22.02 4.15 -33.21
N LEU A 84 21.37 3.39 -34.10
CA LEU A 84 20.26 2.51 -33.74
C LEU A 84 20.67 1.43 -32.72
N VAL A 85 21.85 0.82 -32.88
CA VAL A 85 22.40 -0.15 -31.94
C VAL A 85 22.62 0.49 -30.57
N THR A 86 23.21 1.68 -30.52
CA THR A 86 23.43 2.41 -29.26
C THR A 86 22.12 2.72 -28.53
N GLN A 87 21.10 3.19 -29.25
CA GLN A 87 19.78 3.45 -28.67
C GLN A 87 19.09 2.17 -28.20
N TYR A 88 19.18 1.09 -28.98
CA TYR A 88 18.65 -0.21 -28.60
C TYR A 88 19.29 -0.72 -27.30
N GLU A 89 20.61 -0.61 -27.15
CA GLU A 89 21.30 -1.05 -25.94
C GLU A 89 20.90 -0.22 -24.71
N ARG A 90 20.75 1.10 -24.88
CA ARG A 90 20.25 2.00 -23.83
C ARG A 90 18.85 1.61 -23.38
N GLU A 91 17.93 1.42 -24.32
CA GLU A 91 16.54 1.04 -24.02
C GLU A 91 16.47 -0.35 -23.36
N LYS A 92 17.26 -1.31 -23.88
CA LYS A 92 17.39 -2.64 -23.28
C LYS A 92 17.86 -2.57 -21.83
N ALA A 93 18.83 -1.71 -21.52
CA ALA A 93 19.30 -1.49 -20.15
C ALA A 93 18.23 -0.85 -19.26
N LEU A 94 17.51 0.16 -19.76
CA LEU A 94 16.41 0.81 -19.03
C LEU A 94 15.28 -0.18 -18.73
N ARG A 95 14.93 -1.03 -19.70
CA ARG A 95 13.89 -2.04 -19.56
C ARG A 95 14.27 -3.12 -18.55
N LYS A 96 15.52 -3.59 -18.57
CA LYS A 96 16.05 -4.51 -17.55
C LYS A 96 16.00 -3.89 -16.15
N HIS A 97 16.44 -2.65 -16.00
CA HIS A 97 16.40 -1.95 -14.71
C HIS A 97 14.96 -1.72 -14.23
N ALA A 98 14.01 -1.48 -15.14
CA ALA A 98 12.60 -1.35 -14.79
C ALA A 98 12.00 -2.67 -14.29
N GLU A 99 12.35 -3.79 -14.92
CA GLU A 99 11.95 -5.14 -14.52
C GLU A 99 12.51 -5.49 -13.13
N GLU A 100 13.79 -5.24 -12.88
CA GLU A 100 14.42 -5.46 -11.57
C GLU A 100 13.71 -4.67 -10.46
N ARG A 101 13.36 -3.40 -10.70
CA ARG A 101 12.57 -2.59 -9.74
C ARG A 101 11.18 -3.16 -9.52
N TYR A 102 10.53 -3.69 -10.56
CA TYR A 102 9.19 -4.25 -10.45
C TYR A 102 9.19 -5.48 -9.54
N ILE A 103 10.17 -6.37 -9.69
CA ILE A 103 10.34 -7.55 -8.84
C ILE A 103 10.49 -7.15 -7.37
N VAL A 104 11.36 -6.18 -7.07
CA VAL A 104 11.57 -5.71 -5.68
C VAL A 104 10.29 -5.12 -5.08
N LEU A 105 9.51 -4.39 -5.88
CA LEU A 105 8.23 -3.84 -5.44
C LEU A 105 7.18 -4.92 -5.18
N GLU A 106 7.10 -5.92 -6.07
CA GLU A 106 6.20 -7.08 -5.91
C GLU A 106 6.53 -7.84 -4.62
N ASP A 107 7.80 -8.17 -4.38
CA ASP A 107 8.26 -8.84 -3.17
C ASP A 107 7.92 -8.04 -1.90
N SER A 108 8.14 -6.72 -1.91
CA SER A 108 7.79 -5.84 -0.80
C SER A 108 6.28 -5.82 -0.53
N GLN A 109 5.48 -5.71 -1.59
CA GLN A 109 4.02 -5.69 -1.49
C GLN A 109 3.48 -7.03 -0.95
N ASP A 110 4.03 -8.14 -1.42
CA ASP A 110 3.68 -9.48 -0.93
C ASP A 110 4.06 -9.67 0.54
N GLY A 111 5.19 -9.11 0.97
CA GLY A 111 5.60 -9.05 2.37
C GLY A 111 4.59 -8.27 3.23
N GLU A 112 4.25 -7.05 2.83
CA GLU A 112 3.27 -6.21 3.54
C GLU A 112 1.88 -6.86 3.60
N LYS A 113 1.44 -7.48 2.50
CA LYS A 113 0.18 -8.21 2.43
C LYS A 113 0.15 -9.39 3.41
N LYS A 114 1.23 -10.15 3.51
CA LYS A 114 1.36 -11.27 4.47
C LYS A 114 1.32 -10.77 5.92
N ASP A 115 2.01 -9.68 6.24
CA ASP A 115 1.97 -9.08 7.57
C ASP A 115 0.56 -8.59 7.94
N LEU A 116 -0.08 -7.83 7.04
CA LEU A 116 -1.46 -7.36 7.25
C LEU A 116 -2.45 -8.51 7.43
N GLN A 117 -2.32 -9.58 6.63
CA GLN A 117 -3.15 -10.77 6.77
C GLN A 117 -2.93 -11.45 8.14
N SER A 118 -1.68 -11.56 8.60
CA SER A 118 -1.35 -12.12 9.92
C SER A 118 -1.97 -11.29 11.06
N ARG A 119 -1.88 -9.96 10.95
CA ARG A 119 -2.49 -9.03 11.89
C ARG A 119 -4.02 -9.12 11.88
N LEU A 120 -4.63 -9.26 10.71
CA LEU A 120 -6.07 -9.46 10.56
C LEU A 120 -6.52 -10.72 11.30
N VAL A 121 -5.87 -11.86 11.05
CA VAL A 121 -6.18 -13.14 11.73
C VAL A 121 -6.06 -13.02 13.24
N THR A 122 -5.02 -12.35 13.74
CA THR A 122 -4.83 -12.10 15.18
C THR A 122 -5.98 -11.26 15.74
N SER A 123 -6.32 -10.15 15.07
CA SER A 123 -7.42 -9.28 15.48
C SER A 123 -8.78 -9.99 15.45
N GLU A 124 -9.04 -10.83 14.45
CA GLU A 124 -10.26 -11.65 14.38
C GLU A 124 -10.35 -12.63 15.55
N SER A 125 -9.22 -13.27 15.92
CA SER A 125 -9.18 -14.18 17.06
C SER A 125 -9.49 -13.46 18.37
N HIS A 126 -8.94 -12.26 18.57
CA HIS A 126 -9.23 -11.43 19.74
C HIS A 126 -10.70 -10.99 19.78
N ALA A 127 -11.27 -10.64 18.63
CA ALA A 127 -12.69 -10.29 18.52
C ALA A 127 -13.59 -11.47 18.92
N ARG A 128 -13.31 -12.69 18.42
CA ARG A 128 -14.05 -13.91 18.79
C ARG A 128 -13.95 -14.21 20.30
N GLN A 129 -12.77 -14.01 20.90
CA GLN A 129 -12.57 -14.20 22.33
C GLN A 129 -13.40 -13.21 23.17
N LEU A 130 -13.41 -11.94 22.77
CA LEU A 130 -14.22 -10.91 23.43
C LEU A 130 -15.72 -11.18 23.28
N GLU A 131 -16.16 -11.65 22.11
CA GLU A 131 -17.56 -12.03 21.88
C GLU A 131 -17.99 -13.16 22.83
N LEU A 132 -17.15 -14.20 22.99
CA LEU A 132 -17.41 -15.28 23.94
C LEU A 132 -17.47 -14.77 25.38
N LYS A 133 -16.56 -13.87 25.76
CA LYS A 133 -16.56 -13.26 27.10
C LYS A 133 -17.83 -12.44 27.35
N THR A 134 -18.30 -11.68 26.36
CA THR A 134 -19.57 -10.94 26.42
C THR A 134 -20.76 -11.89 26.62
N LYS A 135 -20.82 -13.00 25.86
CA LYS A 135 -21.87 -14.02 26.02
C LYS A 135 -21.87 -14.63 27.43
N ASN A 136 -20.69 -14.97 27.96
CA ASN A 136 -20.57 -15.50 29.32
C ASN A 136 -21.05 -14.52 30.40
N TYR A 137 -20.76 -13.22 30.25
CA TYR A 137 -21.28 -12.22 31.18
C TYR A 137 -22.78 -12.00 31.03
N ALA A 138 -23.32 -12.01 29.81
CA ALA A 138 -24.76 -11.93 29.59
C ALA A 138 -25.49 -13.08 30.31
N ASP A 139 -25.00 -14.31 30.16
CA ASP A 139 -25.56 -15.49 30.85
C ASP A 139 -25.47 -15.36 32.38
N GLN A 140 -24.37 -14.82 32.90
CA GLN A 140 -24.20 -14.57 34.33
C GLN A 140 -25.21 -13.53 34.84
N ILE A 141 -25.40 -12.44 34.11
CA ILE A 141 -26.38 -11.39 34.43
C ILE A 141 -27.79 -11.98 34.45
N SER A 142 -28.18 -12.75 33.42
CA SER A 142 -29.51 -13.37 33.38
C SER A 142 -29.79 -14.29 34.57
N ARG A 143 -28.79 -15.06 35.03
CA ARG A 143 -28.92 -15.88 36.25
C ARG A 143 -29.10 -15.05 37.52
N PHE A 144 -28.50 -13.85 37.59
CA PHE A 144 -28.70 -12.96 38.72
C PHE A 144 -30.08 -12.29 38.67
N GLU A 145 -30.53 -11.86 37.50
CA GLU A 145 -31.87 -11.31 37.28
C GLU A 145 -32.97 -12.31 37.67
N GLU A 146 -32.81 -13.59 37.32
CA GLU A 146 -33.74 -14.65 37.71
C GLU A 146 -33.82 -14.82 39.25
N ARG A 147 -32.67 -14.85 39.93
CA ARG A 147 -32.63 -14.93 41.41
C ARG A 147 -33.24 -13.70 42.06
N GLU A 148 -32.99 -12.52 41.51
CA GLU A 148 -33.59 -11.28 41.99
C GLU A 148 -35.12 -11.30 41.81
N ALA A 149 -35.60 -11.82 40.68
CA ALA A 149 -37.04 -11.99 40.43
C ALA A 149 -37.69 -13.01 41.38
N GLU A 150 -36.99 -14.10 41.72
CA GLU A 150 -37.43 -15.08 42.73
C GLU A 150 -37.57 -14.42 44.11
N LEU A 151 -36.53 -13.72 44.57
CA LEU A 151 -36.54 -13.01 45.85
C LEU A 151 -37.64 -11.95 45.91
N LYS A 152 -37.87 -11.21 44.81
CA LYS A 152 -38.99 -10.26 44.72
C LYS A 152 -40.34 -10.95 44.84
N ARG A 153 -40.52 -12.13 44.22
CA ARG A 153 -41.75 -12.92 44.35
C ARG A 153 -41.96 -13.41 45.78
N GLU A 154 -40.93 -13.94 46.43
CA GLU A 154 -41.00 -14.38 47.83
C GLU A 154 -41.32 -13.22 48.78
N TYR A 155 -40.65 -12.07 48.61
CA TYR A 155 -40.92 -10.86 49.38
C TYR A 155 -42.38 -10.41 49.23
N ASN A 156 -42.88 -10.35 47.99
CA ASN A 156 -44.26 -9.95 47.72
C ASN A 156 -45.27 -10.95 48.33
N ALA A 157 -45.00 -12.25 48.25
CA ALA A 157 -45.84 -13.28 48.86
C ALA A 157 -45.88 -13.17 50.39
N LEU A 158 -44.72 -12.95 51.02
CA LEU A 158 -44.63 -12.74 52.46
C LEU A 158 -45.35 -11.46 52.90
N HIS A 159 -45.17 -10.37 52.14
CA HIS A 159 -45.88 -9.12 52.37
C HIS A 159 -47.39 -9.29 52.27
N GLN A 160 -47.87 -10.01 51.25
CA GLN A 160 -49.30 -10.33 51.08
C GLN A 160 -49.83 -11.12 52.29
N ARG A 161 -49.12 -12.16 52.74
CA ARG A 161 -49.50 -12.94 53.93
C ARG A 161 -49.53 -12.09 55.20
N HIS A 162 -48.57 -11.19 55.37
CA HIS A 162 -48.53 -10.26 56.51
C HIS A 162 -49.72 -9.29 56.49
N THR A 163 -50.04 -8.75 55.31
CA THR A 163 -51.20 -7.88 55.12
C THR A 163 -52.52 -8.61 55.40
N GLU A 164 -52.66 -9.85 54.93
CA GLU A 164 -53.82 -10.71 55.23
C GLU A 164 -53.96 -10.98 56.74
N MET A 165 -52.84 -11.21 57.44
CA MET A 165 -52.83 -11.38 58.90
C MET A 165 -53.35 -10.13 59.61
N ILE A 166 -52.92 -8.93 59.19
CA ILE A 166 -53.41 -7.66 59.75
C ILE A 166 -54.91 -7.51 59.52
N HIS A 167 -55.38 -7.72 58.28
CA HIS A 167 -56.81 -7.63 57.97
C HIS A 167 -57.63 -8.61 58.80
N SER A 168 -57.20 -9.88 58.88
CA SER A 168 -57.85 -10.89 59.73
C SER A 168 -57.91 -10.45 61.20
N TYR A 169 -56.82 -9.93 61.75
CA TYR A 169 -56.79 -9.42 63.12
C TYR A 169 -57.74 -8.23 63.33
N MET A 170 -57.79 -7.29 62.39
CA MET A 170 -58.74 -6.18 62.42
C MET A 170 -60.19 -6.66 62.42
N GLU A 171 -60.54 -7.60 61.53
CA GLU A 171 -61.88 -8.17 61.49
C GLU A 171 -62.24 -8.90 62.80
N HIS A 172 -61.30 -9.60 63.42
CA HIS A 172 -61.50 -10.23 64.73
C HIS A 172 -61.77 -9.19 65.83
N LEU A 173 -61.05 -8.07 65.86
CA LEU A 173 -61.31 -6.96 66.79
C LEU A 173 -62.69 -6.36 66.58
N GLU A 174 -63.12 -6.16 65.33
CA GLU A 174 -64.44 -5.64 65.00
C GLU A 174 -65.56 -6.60 65.44
N ARG A 175 -65.41 -7.90 65.15
CA ARG A 175 -66.32 -8.94 65.66
C ARG A 175 -66.36 -8.93 67.19
N ALA A 176 -65.22 -8.90 67.89
CA ALA A 176 -65.19 -8.88 69.36
C ALA A 176 -65.92 -7.66 69.95
N LYS A 177 -65.78 -6.47 69.33
CA LYS A 177 -66.55 -5.27 69.73
C LYS A 177 -68.05 -5.50 69.61
N HIS A 178 -68.53 -6.15 68.54
CA HIS A 178 -69.96 -6.40 68.33
C HIS A 178 -70.53 -7.47 69.28
N HIS A 179 -69.73 -8.47 69.65
CA HIS A 179 -70.10 -9.48 70.64
C HIS A 179 -70.00 -8.98 72.09
N SER A 180 -69.37 -7.81 72.33
CA SER A 180 -69.28 -7.16 73.65
C SER A 180 -70.49 -6.30 74.05
N ASN A 181 -71.60 -6.35 73.30
CA ASN A 181 -72.90 -5.81 73.74
C ASN A 181 -73.64 -6.74 74.74
N GLN A 182 -72.91 -7.56 75.49
CA GLN A 182 -73.36 -8.18 76.73
C GLN A 182 -72.39 -7.76 77.84
N PRO A 183 -72.89 -7.34 79.02
CA PRO A 183 -72.06 -6.68 80.02
C PRO A 183 -71.11 -7.68 80.67
N PHE A 184 -69.92 -7.16 81.03
CA PHE A 184 -68.96 -7.63 82.06
C PHE A 184 -67.54 -7.95 81.58
N PRO A 185 -66.56 -7.68 82.45
CA PRO A 185 -65.34 -6.95 82.11
C PRO A 185 -64.16 -7.91 81.90
N PHE A 186 -62.99 -7.39 81.52
CA PHE A 186 -61.74 -7.59 82.24
C PHE A 186 -60.53 -7.22 81.36
N VAL A 187 -59.88 -6.14 81.78
CA VAL A 187 -58.42 -5.96 81.97
C VAL A 187 -57.52 -6.04 80.74
N CYS A 188 -57.20 -4.85 80.23
CA CYS A 188 -55.95 -4.58 79.51
C CYS A 188 -54.74 -4.91 80.40
N ARG A 189 -54.13 -6.08 80.22
CA ARG A 189 -52.75 -6.30 80.63
C ARG A 189 -51.83 -5.56 79.67
N LYS A 190 -51.11 -4.57 80.20
CA LYS A 190 -50.07 -3.82 79.50
C LYS A 190 -48.78 -4.63 79.51
N GLU A 191 -48.61 -5.53 78.53
CA GLU A 191 -47.29 -6.08 78.21
C GLU A 191 -46.60 -5.19 77.18
N ARG A 192 -45.34 -4.83 77.47
CA ARG A 192 -44.47 -4.09 76.55
C ARG A 192 -44.04 -5.06 75.45
N PRO A 193 -44.04 -4.68 74.16
CA PRO A 193 -43.49 -5.55 73.13
C PRO A 193 -41.98 -5.72 73.36
N ILE A 194 -41.54 -6.97 73.32
CA ILE A 194 -40.14 -7.39 73.38
C ILE A 194 -39.40 -6.72 72.21
N SER A 195 -38.44 -5.85 72.53
CA SER A 195 -37.52 -5.25 71.57
C SER A 195 -36.68 -6.35 70.94
N MET A 196 -36.93 -6.67 69.67
CA MET A 196 -36.07 -7.54 68.88
C MET A 196 -34.82 -6.73 68.50
N VAL A 197 -33.76 -6.88 69.30
CA VAL A 197 -32.43 -6.36 68.96
C VAL A 197 -31.87 -7.22 67.83
N PHE A 198 -31.82 -6.66 66.63
CA PHE A 198 -31.13 -7.26 65.49
C PHE A 198 -29.61 -7.13 65.70
N GLN A 199 -28.95 -8.22 66.09
CA GLN A 199 -27.49 -8.26 66.18
C GLN A 199 -26.92 -8.39 64.76
N LEU A 200 -26.26 -7.34 64.28
CA LEU A 200 -25.32 -7.44 63.17
C LEU A 200 -24.06 -8.18 63.67
N PRO A 201 -23.58 -9.23 62.98
CA PRO A 201 -22.24 -9.75 63.26
C PRO A 201 -21.19 -8.71 62.83
N GLY A 202 -20.51 -8.13 63.81
CA GLY A 202 -19.27 -7.39 63.61
C GLY A 202 -18.08 -8.34 63.43
N PRO A 203 -17.01 -7.88 62.75
CA PRO A 203 -15.88 -8.71 62.31
C PRO A 203 -14.88 -8.93 63.45
N ASP A 204 -14.39 -10.16 63.57
CA ASP A 204 -13.06 -10.59 64.06
C ASP A 204 -13.18 -12.11 64.28
N GLY A 205 -12.50 -12.97 63.53
CA GLY A 205 -11.05 -13.10 63.57
C GLY A 205 -10.69 -14.22 64.55
N MET A 206 -10.92 -15.49 64.18
CA MET A 206 -10.19 -16.63 64.75
C MET A 206 -9.95 -17.70 63.67
N THR A 207 -8.68 -17.82 63.33
CA THR A 207 -8.07 -18.93 62.59
C THR A 207 -8.18 -20.24 63.37
N PRO A 208 -8.15 -21.37 62.66
CA PRO A 208 -7.22 -22.42 63.04
C PRO A 208 -6.35 -22.80 61.82
N GLU A 209 -5.03 -22.59 61.94
CA GLU A 209 -4.05 -23.29 61.13
C GLU A 209 -4.01 -24.77 61.51
N PHE A 210 -4.03 -25.67 60.52
CA PHE A 210 -3.09 -26.79 60.45
C PHE A 210 -3.00 -27.33 59.00
N GLN A 211 -1.79 -27.24 58.46
CA GLN A 211 -1.13 -28.21 57.55
C GLN A 211 -1.26 -28.08 56.01
N ARG A 212 -0.25 -27.38 55.43
CA ARG A 212 0.56 -27.67 54.20
C ARG A 212 0.12 -28.88 53.34
N ASP A 213 0.02 -28.81 52.00
CA ASP A 213 1.04 -28.43 50.99
C ASP A 213 0.40 -28.24 49.55
N PRO A 214 1.13 -27.82 48.48
CA PRO A 214 0.77 -26.68 47.62
C PRO A 214 0.16 -27.02 46.24
N VAL A 215 -0.62 -26.10 45.69
CA VAL A 215 -0.73 -25.93 44.22
C VAL A 215 -0.82 -24.44 43.87
N ASP A 216 0.06 -23.99 43.00
CA ASP A 216 0.21 -22.61 42.56
C ASP A 216 -1.05 -22.09 41.87
N THR A 217 -1.65 -21.04 42.44
CA THR A 217 -2.47 -20.09 41.69
C THR A 217 -2.33 -18.73 42.36
N PRO A 218 -1.55 -17.78 41.80
CA PRO A 218 -1.43 -16.45 42.37
C PRO A 218 -2.65 -15.62 41.98
N SER A 219 -3.73 -15.70 42.76
CA SER A 219 -4.71 -14.62 42.85
C SER A 219 -4.20 -13.63 43.88
N GLU A 220 -3.33 -12.71 43.44
CA GLU A 220 -2.98 -11.56 44.24
C GLU A 220 -4.15 -10.56 44.33
N PRO A 221 -4.28 -9.85 45.46
CA PRO A 221 -5.30 -8.85 45.71
C PRO A 221 -5.10 -7.65 44.79
N TRP A 222 -6.21 -7.08 44.32
CA TRP A 222 -6.33 -5.80 43.61
C TRP A 222 -5.21 -4.80 43.90
N ARG A 223 -4.11 -4.90 43.15
CA ARG A 223 -3.16 -3.82 42.96
C ARG A 223 -3.66 -3.04 41.76
N PHE A 224 -4.10 -1.80 41.98
CA PHE A 224 -4.02 -0.78 40.93
C PHE A 224 -2.53 -0.63 40.60
N ASN A 225 -2.04 -1.47 39.69
CA ASN A 225 -0.73 -1.27 39.13
C ASN A 225 -0.89 -0.32 37.95
N ASN A 226 -0.21 0.82 38.07
CA ASN A 226 -0.01 1.79 37.01
C ASN A 226 0.73 1.11 35.86
N VAL A 227 -0.01 0.42 34.98
CA VAL A 227 0.46 0.11 33.64
C VAL A 227 0.12 1.33 32.82
N SER A 228 1.11 2.22 32.79
CA SER A 228 1.45 3.13 31.70
C SER A 228 0.44 3.10 30.56
N HIS A 229 -0.15 4.27 30.28
CA HIS A 229 -0.66 4.63 28.96
C HIS A 229 0.03 3.79 27.89
N PRO A 230 -0.70 3.02 27.05
CA PRO A 230 -0.16 2.83 25.72
C PRO A 230 -0.17 4.25 25.16
N GLN A 231 0.97 4.93 25.22
CA GLN A 231 1.18 6.10 24.39
C GLN A 231 0.83 5.62 23.00
N SER A 232 -0.27 6.15 22.48
CA SER A 232 -0.67 6.05 21.10
C SER A 232 0.50 6.57 20.28
N ASN A 233 1.44 5.70 19.95
CA ASN A 233 2.45 5.98 18.95
C ASN A 233 1.76 5.81 17.59
N THR A 234 0.79 6.68 17.32
CA THR A 234 0.62 7.22 15.98
C THR A 234 1.76 8.19 15.75
N SER A 235 3.00 7.68 15.74
CA SER A 235 4.12 8.42 15.15
C SER A 235 3.95 8.28 13.65
N ILE A 236 2.99 9.03 13.10
CA ILE A 236 3.12 9.49 11.73
C ILE A 236 4.35 10.39 11.78
N LYS A 237 5.48 9.81 11.40
CA LYS A 237 6.65 10.57 11.01
C LYS A 237 6.22 11.28 9.74
N VAL A 238 5.64 12.48 9.91
CA VAL A 238 5.36 13.40 8.83
C VAL A 238 6.71 13.62 8.15
N ARG A 239 6.92 12.96 7.02
CA ARG A 239 8.05 13.24 6.14
C ARG A 239 8.00 14.75 5.85
N PRO A 240 9.14 15.46 5.85
CA PRO A 240 9.11 16.89 5.61
C PRO A 240 8.39 17.14 4.29
N MET A 241 7.36 18.00 4.35
CA MET A 241 6.72 18.53 3.15
C MET A 241 7.83 19.00 2.21
N ILE A 242 7.87 18.42 1.02
CA ILE A 242 8.57 18.99 -0.12
C ILE A 242 7.98 20.40 -0.28
N LYS A 243 8.75 21.43 0.04
CA LYS A 243 8.37 22.81 -0.29
C LYS A 243 8.38 22.91 -1.81
N LEU A 244 7.24 22.69 -2.46
CA LEU A 244 7.02 23.15 -3.82
C LEU A 244 7.08 24.69 -3.75
N SER A 245 8.19 25.24 -4.22
CA SER A 245 8.31 26.69 -4.40
C SER A 245 7.55 27.05 -5.66
N ILE A 246 6.26 27.38 -5.52
CA ILE A 246 5.47 27.91 -6.62
C ILE A 246 5.98 29.33 -6.86
N LYS A 247 6.79 29.50 -7.90
CA LYS A 247 7.19 30.83 -8.38
C LYS A 247 6.19 31.22 -9.47
N LEU A 248 5.33 32.19 -9.15
CA LEU A 248 4.44 32.81 -10.13
C LEU A 248 5.29 33.70 -11.04
N GLU A 249 5.54 33.24 -12.26
CA GLU A 249 5.95 34.11 -13.36
C GLU A 249 4.74 34.97 -13.80
N PRO A 250 4.94 36.23 -14.23
CA PRO A 250 3.87 37.20 -14.48
C PRO A 250 2.90 36.84 -15.62
N ASN A 251 3.11 35.72 -16.31
CA ASN A 251 2.28 35.28 -17.44
C ASN A 251 1.40 34.04 -17.16
N GLY A 252 1.22 33.64 -15.90
CA GLY A 252 0.05 32.85 -15.48
C GLY A 252 0.03 31.35 -15.83
N ASN A 253 1.14 30.74 -16.26
CA ASN A 253 1.21 29.27 -16.41
C ASN A 253 1.98 28.63 -15.23
N ILE A 254 1.36 27.61 -14.62
CA ILE A 254 1.92 26.85 -13.50
C ILE A 254 2.60 25.60 -14.05
N LEU A 255 3.93 25.51 -13.92
CA LEU A 255 4.68 24.29 -14.17
C LEU A 255 5.06 23.65 -12.84
N CYS A 256 4.51 22.47 -12.55
CA CYS A 256 4.94 21.66 -11.41
C CYS A 256 6.24 20.94 -11.78
N GLN A 257 7.32 21.21 -11.05
CA GLN A 257 8.50 20.33 -10.97
C GLN A 257 8.43 19.49 -9.69
#